data_AF-A0A2D8EVG0-F1
#
_entry.id   AF-A0A2D8EVG0-F1
#
_cell.length_a   1.000
_cell.length_b   1.000
_cell.length_c   1.000
_cell.angle_alpha   90.00
_cell.angle_beta   90.00
_cell.angle_gamma   90.00
#
_symmetry.space_group_name_H-M   'P 1'
#
loop_
_entity.id
_entity.type
_entity.pdbx_description
1 polymer ?
#
loop_
_entity_poly.entity_id
_entity_poly.type
_entity_poly.pdbx_seq_one_letter_code
_entity_poly.pdbx_strand_id
1 'polypeptide(L)'
;MTGTYSIKFIDDTGNRSDNAARIIVTAPDPQPNQIILTEREDTDVPPFQGEKVNTFYDATFDGLLLDGTLLWDSITQNIDDLSNIDFAGPINSSGSYEFQNKVDMGAIFNLMLKRRFVTSGLFVNDLIDSRTALIDTWTEFDGTQADDVNAKLLVATTDIDPATSVSASYEQSGTTITITKTDHGYSVGDFVVIDFTAGSATDGNYEIQTVPNANTFTVTASASATISSGTSCTYGANFTQFNTFANGEYTARGFKFKCELESNDPAQNINVTELGFEASVKRRTETVNTSIASGTSAKTVTFANPFFTGTGSLG
;
A
#
# COMPACT_ATOMS: atom_id res chain seq x y z
N MET A 1 -14.48 -1.50 -33.53
CA MET A 1 -15.15 -0.79 -34.65
C MET A 1 -16.53 -1.39 -34.84
N THR A 2 -17.58 -0.66 -34.48
CA THR A 2 -18.96 -1.01 -34.87
C THR A 2 -19.22 -0.38 -36.23
N GLY A 3 -19.70 -1.16 -37.19
CA GLY A 3 -19.91 -0.68 -38.55
C GLY A 3 -20.86 -1.57 -39.32
N THR A 4 -21.59 -0.94 -40.25
CA THR A 4 -22.35 -1.67 -41.26
C THR A 4 -21.47 -1.82 -42.49
N TYR A 5 -21.11 -3.05 -42.83
CA TYR A 5 -20.33 -3.37 -44.02
C TYR A 5 -21.27 -3.86 -45.11
N SER A 6 -21.07 -3.36 -46.32
CA SER A 6 -21.77 -3.84 -47.51
C SER A 6 -20.81 -4.69 -48.31
N ILE A 7 -21.16 -5.96 -48.52
CA ILE A 7 -20.35 -6.90 -49.31
C ILE A 7 -21.08 -7.24 -50.60
N LYS A 8 -20.34 -7.27 -51.70
CA LYS A 8 -20.80 -7.81 -52.99
C LYS A 8 -20.02 -9.09 -53.28
N PHE A 9 -20.74 -10.10 -53.74
CA PHE A 9 -20.14 -11.38 -54.08
C PHE A 9 -19.85 -11.42 -55.58
N ILE A 10 -18.81 -12.16 -55.96
CA ILE A 10 -18.50 -12.50 -57.35
C ILE A 10 -18.53 -14.02 -57.44
N ASP A 11 -19.30 -14.57 -58.37
CA ASP A 11 -19.32 -16.01 -58.61
C ASP A 11 -18.04 -16.48 -59.33
N ASP A 12 -17.87 -17.80 -59.45
CA ASP A 12 -16.74 -18.44 -60.13
C ASP A 12 -16.68 -18.15 -61.65
N THR A 13 -17.74 -17.58 -62.21
CA THR A 13 -17.82 -17.11 -63.61
C THR A 13 -17.62 -15.59 -63.76
N GLY A 14 -17.38 -14.87 -62.66
CA GLY A 14 -17.08 -13.44 -62.64
C GLY A 14 -18.29 -12.51 -62.55
N ASN A 15 -19.52 -13.03 -62.39
CA ASN A 15 -20.70 -12.19 -62.26
C ASN A 15 -20.79 -11.61 -60.84
N ARG A 16 -21.06 -10.31 -60.75
CA ARG A 16 -21.25 -9.60 -59.48
C ARG A 16 -22.70 -9.70 -59.01
N SER A 17 -22.91 -9.79 -57.70
CA SER A 17 -24.26 -9.71 -57.13
C SER A 17 -24.95 -8.37 -57.45
N ASP A 18 -26.20 -8.44 -57.89
CA ASP A 18 -27.01 -7.25 -58.23
C ASP A 18 -27.12 -6.30 -57.02
N ASN A 19 -27.45 -6.87 -55.87
CA ASN A 19 -27.55 -6.17 -54.60
C ASN A 19 -26.36 -6.48 -53.68
N ALA A 20 -26.01 -5.54 -52.82
CA ALA A 20 -25.06 -5.78 -51.75
C ALA A 20 -25.76 -6.44 -50.55
N ALA A 21 -25.12 -7.42 -49.93
CA ALA A 21 -25.56 -7.93 -48.63
C ALA A 21 -25.02 -7.02 -47.52
N ARG A 22 -25.86 -6.74 -46.53
CA ARG A 22 -25.49 -5.92 -45.37
C ARG A 22 -25.11 -6.84 -44.22
N ILE A 23 -23.90 -6.67 -43.69
CA ILE A 23 -23.48 -7.30 -42.44
C ILE A 23 -23.25 -6.23 -41.39
N ILE A 24 -23.88 -6.41 -40.25
CA ILE A 24 -23.70 -5.54 -39.09
C ILE A 24 -22.60 -6.19 -38.26
N VAL A 25 -21.48 -5.52 -38.12
CA VAL A 25 -20.43 -5.91 -37.18
C VAL A 25 -20.55 -4.98 -36.00
N THR A 26 -21.02 -5.52 -34.88
CA THR A 26 -21.09 -4.79 -33.62
C THR A 26 -19.82 -5.09 -32.83
N ALA A 27 -19.13 -4.05 -32.37
CA ALA A 27 -18.11 -4.26 -31.36
C ALA A 27 -18.80 -4.83 -30.10
N PRO A 28 -18.27 -5.89 -29.48
CA PRO A 28 -18.81 -6.37 -28.22
C PRO A 28 -18.75 -5.25 -27.18
N ASP A 29 -19.74 -5.20 -26.30
CA ASP A 29 -19.76 -4.24 -25.21
C ASP A 29 -18.48 -4.41 -24.37
N PRO A 30 -17.83 -3.31 -23.95
CA PRO A 30 -16.67 -3.39 -23.07
C PRO A 30 -17.09 -4.12 -21.79
N GLN A 31 -16.45 -5.26 -21.53
CA GLN A 31 -16.71 -6.01 -20.31
C GLN A 31 -16.05 -5.30 -19.12
N PRO A 32 -16.75 -5.15 -17.99
CA PRO A 32 -16.19 -4.49 -16.81
C PRO A 32 -14.99 -5.28 -16.27
N ASN A 33 -14.11 -4.57 -15.56
CA ASN A 33 -13.06 -5.22 -14.79
C ASN A 33 -13.67 -6.15 -13.75
N GLN A 34 -12.97 -7.23 -13.44
CA GLN A 34 -13.37 -8.11 -12.36
C GLN A 34 -12.75 -7.58 -11.07
N ILE A 35 -13.59 -7.16 -10.12
CA ILE A 35 -13.15 -6.87 -8.75
C ILE A 35 -12.70 -8.19 -8.14
N ILE A 36 -11.50 -8.19 -7.57
CA ILE A 36 -10.86 -9.36 -6.99
C ILE A 36 -10.69 -9.22 -5.48
N LEU A 37 -10.63 -7.99 -4.99
CA LEU A 37 -10.43 -7.69 -3.57
C LEU A 37 -11.03 -6.31 -3.27
N THR A 38 -11.70 -6.22 -2.14
CA THR A 38 -12.14 -4.98 -1.54
C THR A 38 -11.70 -5.03 -0.09
N GLU A 39 -10.86 -4.08 0.32
CA GLU A 39 -10.36 -3.97 1.69
C GLU A 39 -10.85 -2.67 2.31
N ARG A 40 -11.27 -2.74 3.59
CA ARG A 40 -11.90 -1.64 4.33
C ARG A 40 -11.57 -1.75 5.82
N GLU A 41 -10.55 -1.00 6.25
CA GLU A 41 -10.07 -0.98 7.64
C GLU A 41 -11.14 -0.45 8.60
N ASP A 42 -11.99 0.47 8.14
CA ASP A 42 -13.10 1.03 8.93
C ASP A 42 -14.22 0.01 9.20
N THR A 43 -14.30 -1.08 8.43
CA THR A 43 -15.32 -2.13 8.63
C THR A 43 -14.79 -3.37 9.35
N ASP A 44 -13.52 -3.37 9.74
CA ASP A 44 -12.93 -4.46 10.50
C ASP A 44 -13.56 -4.57 11.90
N VAL A 45 -13.37 -5.73 12.54
CA VAL A 45 -13.89 -5.98 13.89
C VAL A 45 -12.75 -6.43 14.82
N PRO A 46 -12.17 -5.55 15.65
CA PRO A 46 -12.46 -4.11 15.77
C PRO A 46 -11.98 -3.28 14.56
N PRO A 47 -12.49 -2.05 14.33
CA PRO A 47 -12.03 -1.19 13.25
C PRO A 47 -10.55 -0.83 13.37
N PHE A 48 -9.90 -0.65 12.22
CA PHE A 48 -8.51 -0.23 12.08
C PHE A 48 -7.53 -1.12 12.88
N GLN A 49 -7.36 -2.40 12.52
CA GLN A 49 -6.51 -3.35 13.27
C GLN A 49 -5.01 -3.26 12.99
N GLY A 50 -4.62 -2.43 12.03
CA GLY A 50 -3.24 -2.19 11.63
C GLY A 50 -2.39 -1.49 12.69
N GLU A 51 -1.11 -1.37 12.34
CA GLU A 51 -0.08 -0.78 13.19
C GLU A 51 -0.23 0.74 13.25
N LYS A 52 -0.30 1.28 14.47
CA LYS A 52 -0.55 2.70 14.74
C LYS A 52 0.68 3.35 15.33
N VAL A 53 0.97 4.55 14.85
CA VAL A 53 1.98 5.44 15.44
C VAL A 53 1.33 6.80 15.61
N ASN A 54 1.20 7.26 16.87
CA ASN A 54 0.53 8.52 17.22
C ASN A 54 -0.87 8.66 16.63
N THR A 55 -1.56 7.54 16.43
CA THR A 55 -2.94 7.50 15.91
C THR A 55 -3.76 6.50 16.71
N PHE A 56 -5.07 6.71 16.78
CA PHE A 56 -5.99 5.81 17.44
C PHE A 56 -7.36 5.85 16.75
N TYR A 57 -8.15 4.79 16.95
CA TYR A 57 -9.54 4.77 16.53
C TYR A 57 -10.42 5.35 17.64
N ASP A 58 -11.25 6.34 17.28
CA ASP A 58 -12.23 6.94 18.17
C ASP A 58 -13.64 6.51 17.77
N ALA A 59 -14.35 5.88 18.72
CA ALA A 59 -15.71 5.36 18.48
C ALA A 59 -16.79 6.47 18.44
N THR A 60 -16.51 7.66 18.97
CA THR A 60 -17.41 8.82 18.92
C THR A 60 -17.39 9.45 17.53
N PHE A 61 -16.19 9.57 16.95
CA PHE A 61 -15.99 10.11 15.59
C PHE A 61 -16.03 9.05 14.49
N ASP A 62 -16.12 7.77 14.86
CA ASP A 62 -16.13 6.59 13.99
C ASP A 62 -15.01 6.63 12.94
N GLY A 63 -13.78 6.84 13.40
CA GLY A 63 -12.64 6.92 12.50
C GLY A 63 -11.29 7.00 13.19
N LEU A 64 -10.25 7.03 12.37
CA LEU A 64 -8.86 7.11 12.80
C LEU A 64 -8.42 8.58 12.92
N LEU A 65 -7.91 8.94 14.09
CA LEU A 65 -7.47 10.29 14.45
C LEU A 65 -6.01 10.30 14.90
N LEU A 66 -5.40 11.49 14.97
CA LEU A 66 -4.12 11.71 15.65
C LEU A 66 -4.30 11.69 17.16
N ASP A 67 -3.34 11.11 17.87
CA ASP A 67 -3.29 11.12 19.34
C ASP A 67 -2.79 12.48 19.87
N GLY A 68 -3.08 12.75 21.13
CA GLY A 68 -2.47 13.85 21.88
C GLY A 68 -0.98 13.61 22.14
N THR A 69 -0.24 14.69 22.40
CA THR A 69 1.20 14.63 22.68
C THR A 69 1.52 14.22 24.12
N LEU A 70 0.57 14.31 25.06
CA LEU A 70 0.81 13.95 26.45
C LEU A 70 0.54 12.46 26.67
N LEU A 71 1.54 11.76 27.20
CA LEU A 71 1.35 10.42 27.71
C LEU A 71 0.57 10.47 29.02
N TRP A 72 -0.29 9.48 29.24
CA TRP A 72 -1.10 9.35 30.46
C TRP A 72 -0.29 9.42 31.76
N ASP A 73 0.91 8.84 31.76
CA ASP A 73 1.81 8.82 32.93
C ASP A 73 2.53 10.16 33.18
N SER A 74 2.43 11.08 32.22
CA SER A 74 3.09 12.39 32.22
C SER A 74 2.10 13.53 32.42
N ILE A 75 0.81 13.23 32.60
CA ILE A 75 -0.21 14.21 32.96
C ILE A 75 0.00 14.63 34.41
N THR A 76 0.56 15.82 34.60
CA THR A 76 0.78 16.42 35.94
C THR A 76 -0.38 17.32 36.40
N GLN A 77 -1.36 17.55 35.53
CA GLN A 77 -2.57 18.32 35.83
C GLN A 77 -3.61 17.42 36.52
N ASN A 78 -4.54 17.98 37.27
CA ASN A 78 -5.67 17.16 37.74
C ASN A 78 -6.50 16.73 36.52
N ILE A 79 -7.07 15.53 36.57
CA ILE A 79 -7.93 15.03 35.49
C ILE A 79 -9.13 15.96 35.24
N ASP A 80 -9.64 16.59 36.31
CA ASP A 80 -10.74 17.55 36.23
C ASP A 80 -10.35 18.87 35.51
N ASP A 81 -9.04 19.13 35.33
CA ASP A 81 -8.49 20.31 34.65
C ASP A 81 -8.16 20.04 33.16
N LEU A 82 -8.36 18.80 32.68
CA LEU A 82 -8.15 18.45 31.27
C LEU A 82 -9.37 18.89 30.44
N SER A 83 -9.12 19.66 29.39
CA SER A 83 -10.14 20.07 28.41
C SER A 83 -10.74 18.89 27.66
N ASN A 84 -9.96 17.82 27.49
CA ASN A 84 -10.38 16.59 26.83
C ASN A 84 -9.61 15.41 27.43
N ILE A 85 -10.33 14.38 27.86
CA ILE A 85 -9.75 13.15 28.43
C ILE A 85 -9.20 12.25 27.31
N ASP A 86 -9.81 12.29 26.13
CA ASP A 86 -9.45 11.46 24.98
C ASP A 86 -8.31 12.07 24.15
N PHE A 87 -8.00 13.36 24.36
CA PHE A 87 -6.90 14.09 23.73
C PHE A 87 -6.13 14.91 24.76
N ALA A 88 -5.26 14.25 25.53
CA ALA A 88 -4.44 14.93 26.52
C ALA A 88 -3.38 15.82 25.83
N GLY A 89 -3.51 17.13 26.01
CA GLY A 89 -2.60 18.13 25.46
C GLY A 89 -2.83 18.44 23.98
N PRO A 90 -1.87 19.11 23.32
CA PRO A 90 -1.99 19.43 21.90
C PRO A 90 -1.91 18.17 21.04
N ILE A 91 -2.56 18.21 19.87
CA ILE A 91 -2.56 17.12 18.90
C ILE A 91 -1.16 16.94 18.31
N ASN A 92 -0.75 15.68 18.12
CA ASN A 92 0.51 15.37 17.45
C ASN A 92 0.52 15.96 16.04
N SER A 93 1.65 16.54 15.62
CA SER A 93 1.75 17.12 14.27
C SER A 93 1.77 16.08 13.15
N SER A 94 2.05 14.81 13.49
CA SER A 94 2.02 13.70 12.55
C SER A 94 1.77 12.36 13.23
N GLY A 95 1.22 11.45 12.45
CA GLY A 95 0.97 10.07 12.84
C GLY A 95 0.78 9.20 11.62
N SER A 96 0.80 7.88 11.82
CA SER A 96 0.59 6.95 10.73
C SER A 96 -0.13 5.68 11.14
N TYR A 97 -0.67 5.01 10.13
CA TYR A 97 -1.37 3.75 10.23
C TYR A 97 -0.98 2.85 9.06
N GLU A 98 -0.27 1.75 9.30
CA GLU A 98 0.01 0.73 8.28
C GLU A 98 -1.06 -0.37 8.38
N PHE A 99 -1.65 -0.75 7.25
CA PHE A 99 -2.70 -1.77 7.21
C PHE A 99 -2.15 -3.10 7.77
N GLN A 100 -3.00 -3.85 8.47
CA GLN A 100 -2.58 -5.10 9.09
C GLN A 100 -2.15 -6.13 8.05
N ASN A 101 -2.98 -6.32 7.02
CA ASN A 101 -2.81 -7.38 6.05
C ASN A 101 -2.01 -6.89 4.84
N LYS A 102 -1.15 -7.77 4.33
CA LYS A 102 -0.48 -7.53 3.04
C LYS A 102 -1.28 -8.22 1.96
N VAL A 103 -1.34 -7.63 0.78
CA VAL A 103 -1.93 -8.32 -0.38
C VAL A 103 -0.85 -9.18 -1.01
N ASP A 104 -1.11 -10.48 -1.21
CA ASP A 104 -0.32 -11.35 -2.09
C ASP A 104 -1.20 -11.93 -3.20
N MET A 105 -0.84 -11.62 -4.44
CA MET A 105 -1.52 -12.14 -5.62
C MET A 105 -1.01 -13.52 -6.05
N GLY A 106 0.04 -14.05 -5.42
CA GLY A 106 0.70 -15.32 -5.74
C GLY A 106 1.59 -15.29 -7.00
N ALA A 107 1.43 -14.26 -7.85
CA ALA A 107 2.28 -13.95 -8.99
C ALA A 107 2.17 -12.45 -9.31
N ILE A 108 2.97 -11.95 -10.24
CA ILE A 108 2.91 -10.55 -10.68
C ILE A 108 1.68 -10.35 -11.59
N PHE A 109 0.81 -9.41 -11.20
CA PHE A 109 -0.34 -9.01 -11.99
C PHE A 109 -0.41 -7.49 -12.14
N ASN A 110 -1.00 -7.03 -13.25
CA ASN A 110 -1.39 -5.64 -13.41
C ASN A 110 -2.82 -5.46 -12.85
N LEU A 111 -2.92 -4.76 -11.72
CA LEU A 111 -4.15 -4.44 -11.03
C LEU A 111 -4.57 -3.00 -11.29
N MET A 112 -5.86 -2.80 -11.53
CA MET A 112 -6.50 -1.50 -11.42
C MET A 112 -6.88 -1.29 -9.96
N LEU A 113 -6.14 -0.43 -9.25
CA LEU A 113 -6.38 -0.08 -7.86
C LEU A 113 -7.18 1.23 -7.78
N LYS A 114 -8.21 1.24 -6.94
CA LYS A 114 -9.03 2.41 -6.64
C LYS A 114 -9.07 2.61 -5.13
N ARG A 115 -8.60 3.76 -4.65
CA ARG A 115 -8.64 4.11 -3.23
C ARG A 115 -10.06 4.36 -2.75
N ARG A 116 -10.32 4.00 -1.50
CA ARG A 116 -11.47 4.43 -0.70
C ARG A 116 -10.91 5.19 0.49
N PHE A 117 -11.10 6.51 0.47
CA PHE A 117 -10.45 7.39 1.41
C PHE A 117 -11.32 8.63 1.65
N VAL A 118 -11.94 8.69 2.83
CA VAL A 118 -12.81 9.79 3.25
C VAL A 118 -12.25 10.38 4.53
N THR A 119 -12.05 11.70 4.51
CA THR A 119 -11.42 12.44 5.60
C THR A 119 -12.17 13.73 5.87
N SER A 120 -12.18 14.17 7.13
CA SER A 120 -12.76 15.45 7.54
C SER A 120 -11.94 16.06 8.67
N GLY A 121 -11.73 17.38 8.64
CA GLY A 121 -11.12 18.09 9.75
C GLY A 121 -12.07 18.24 10.94
N LEU A 122 -11.49 18.32 12.14
CA LEU A 122 -12.18 18.45 13.42
C LEU A 122 -11.47 19.49 14.29
N PHE A 123 -12.25 20.18 15.12
CA PHE A 123 -11.71 20.83 16.32
C PHE A 123 -11.95 19.92 17.52
N VAL A 124 -10.88 19.46 18.15
CA VAL A 124 -10.95 18.58 19.34
C VAL A 124 -10.65 19.33 20.64
N ASN A 125 -10.02 20.51 20.52
CA ASN A 125 -9.60 21.38 21.63
C ASN A 125 -10.03 22.84 21.34
N ASP A 126 -11.34 23.11 21.46
CA ASP A 126 -11.93 24.41 21.10
C ASP A 126 -12.05 25.40 22.27
N LEU A 127 -11.52 25.06 23.45
CA LEU A 127 -11.47 26.00 24.57
C LEU A 127 -10.21 26.89 24.46
N ILE A 128 -10.31 28.14 24.91
CA ILE A 128 -9.20 29.10 24.81
C ILE A 128 -7.98 28.66 25.62
N ASP A 129 -8.19 27.93 26.71
CA ASP A 129 -7.17 27.38 27.60
C ASP A 129 -6.55 26.09 27.07
N SER A 130 -7.23 25.35 26.18
CA SER A 130 -6.70 24.14 25.56
C SER A 130 -5.73 24.42 24.40
N ARG A 131 -5.69 25.66 23.92
CA ARG A 131 -4.79 26.10 22.84
C ARG A 131 -3.51 26.72 23.43
N THR A 132 -2.40 25.98 23.37
CA THR A 132 -1.12 26.37 24.00
C THR A 132 -0.17 27.17 23.10
N ALA A 133 -0.45 27.24 21.80
CA ALA A 133 0.29 28.05 20.85
C ALA A 133 0.03 29.56 21.07
N LEU A 134 0.93 30.41 20.56
CA LEU A 134 0.73 31.87 20.59
C LEU A 134 -0.57 32.22 19.86
N ILE A 135 -1.39 33.09 20.44
CA ILE A 135 -2.66 33.51 19.82
C ILE A 135 -2.47 34.09 18.41
N ASP A 136 -1.33 34.70 18.13
CA ASP A 136 -0.96 35.26 16.82
C ASP A 136 -0.72 34.18 15.75
N THR A 137 -0.56 32.91 16.14
CA THR A 137 -0.41 31.78 15.21
C THR A 137 -1.70 30.99 15.03
N TRP A 138 -2.79 31.39 15.67
CA TRP A 138 -4.08 30.71 15.50
C TRP A 138 -4.69 31.15 14.18
N THR A 139 -4.99 30.17 13.33
CA THR A 139 -5.57 30.43 12.01
C THR A 139 -6.96 31.03 12.14
N GLU A 140 -7.74 30.61 13.16
CA GLU A 140 -9.08 31.13 13.45
C GLU A 140 -9.36 31.21 14.97
N PHE A 141 -10.15 32.22 15.37
CA PHE A 141 -10.50 32.48 16.78
C PHE A 141 -11.85 31.85 17.19
N ASP A 142 -12.85 31.86 16.29
CA ASP A 142 -14.22 31.35 16.52
C ASP A 142 -14.80 30.61 15.30
N GLY A 143 -13.95 30.23 14.35
CA GLY A 143 -14.36 29.57 13.13
C GLY A 143 -14.66 28.09 13.32
N THR A 144 -15.51 27.55 12.44
CA THR A 144 -15.98 26.15 12.51
C THR A 144 -15.24 25.23 11.53
N GLN A 145 -14.25 25.77 10.82
CA GLN A 145 -13.55 25.09 9.74
C GLN A 145 -12.14 24.66 10.16
N ALA A 146 -11.88 23.34 10.19
CA ALA A 146 -10.58 22.77 10.53
C ALA A 146 -9.81 22.40 9.25
N ASP A 147 -9.11 23.38 8.67
CA ASP A 147 -8.41 23.25 7.38
C ASP A 147 -6.89 23.01 7.51
N ASP A 148 -6.30 23.14 8.71
CA ASP A 148 -4.85 23.00 8.92
C ASP A 148 -4.40 21.54 9.13
N VAL A 149 -5.16 20.62 8.55
CA VAL A 149 -5.00 19.18 8.70
C VAL A 149 -5.00 18.47 7.35
N ASN A 150 -4.31 17.34 7.29
CA ASN A 150 -4.17 16.61 6.04
C ASN A 150 -4.01 15.11 6.29
N ALA A 151 -4.39 14.30 5.31
CA ALA A 151 -4.07 12.88 5.34
C ALA A 151 -3.78 12.36 3.93
N LYS A 152 -2.85 11.40 3.84
CA LYS A 152 -2.40 10.78 2.60
C LYS A 152 -2.54 9.27 2.73
N LEU A 153 -3.07 8.63 1.70
CA LEU A 153 -2.98 7.18 1.55
C LEU A 153 -1.82 6.84 0.62
N LEU A 154 -1.01 5.86 1.00
CA LEU A 154 0.23 5.46 0.38
C LEU A 154 0.18 3.97 0.02
N VAL A 155 0.95 3.59 -1.00
CA VAL A 155 1.13 2.21 -1.44
C VAL A 155 2.61 1.91 -1.66
N ALA A 156 3.01 0.70 -1.27
CA ALA A 156 4.32 0.12 -1.57
C ALA A 156 4.13 -1.25 -2.22
N THR A 157 5.00 -1.61 -3.16
CA THR A 157 4.86 -2.83 -3.96
C THR A 157 6.07 -3.74 -3.86
N THR A 158 5.88 -5.03 -4.09
CA THR A 158 6.95 -6.01 -4.24
C THR A 158 6.63 -6.99 -5.37
N ASP A 159 7.67 -7.47 -6.06
CA ASP A 159 7.56 -8.57 -7.02
C ASP A 159 7.89 -9.93 -6.38
N ILE A 160 8.32 -9.92 -5.12
CA ILE A 160 8.71 -11.10 -4.34
C ILE A 160 7.51 -11.55 -3.50
N ASP A 161 7.50 -12.83 -3.11
CA ASP A 161 6.53 -13.35 -2.15
C ASP A 161 6.58 -12.54 -0.84
N PRO A 162 5.48 -11.84 -0.43
CA PRO A 162 5.46 -11.08 0.82
C PRO A 162 5.75 -11.91 2.08
N ALA A 163 5.57 -13.24 2.02
CA ALA A 163 5.88 -14.18 3.08
C ALA A 163 7.32 -14.73 3.02
N THR A 164 8.14 -14.28 2.06
CA THR A 164 9.57 -14.64 1.96
C THR A 164 10.27 -14.38 3.29
N SER A 165 11.06 -15.36 3.74
CA SER A 165 12.05 -15.20 4.80
C SER A 165 13.31 -15.93 4.39
N VAL A 166 14.43 -15.20 4.29
CA VAL A 166 15.72 -15.71 3.80
C VAL A 166 16.75 -15.61 4.90
N SER A 167 17.38 -16.73 5.23
CA SER A 167 18.55 -16.74 6.12
C SER A 167 19.77 -16.12 5.43
N ALA A 168 20.43 -15.23 6.16
CA ALA A 168 21.61 -14.49 5.75
C ALA A 168 22.57 -14.30 6.93
N SER A 169 23.67 -13.60 6.66
CA SER A 169 24.59 -13.16 7.71
C SER A 169 24.81 -11.65 7.62
N TYR A 170 25.27 -11.04 8.71
CA TYR A 170 25.57 -9.63 8.75
C TYR A 170 26.83 -9.32 9.57
N GLU A 171 27.31 -8.10 9.40
CA GLU A 171 28.24 -7.39 10.28
C GLU A 171 27.73 -5.98 10.52
N GLN A 172 28.23 -5.33 11.58
CA GLN A 172 27.98 -3.92 11.83
C GLN A 172 29.27 -3.20 12.19
N SER A 173 29.53 -2.08 11.53
CA SER A 173 30.63 -1.17 11.83
C SER A 173 30.08 0.26 11.96
N GLY A 174 30.04 0.77 13.19
CA GLY A 174 29.38 2.04 13.46
C GLY A 174 27.86 1.88 13.27
N THR A 175 27.26 2.76 12.47
CA THR A 175 25.84 2.65 12.10
C THR A 175 25.61 1.87 10.80
N THR A 176 26.65 1.47 10.08
CA THR A 176 26.50 0.70 8.84
C THR A 176 26.38 -0.79 9.17
N ILE A 177 25.25 -1.38 8.81
CA ILE A 177 25.02 -2.82 8.81
C ILE A 177 25.20 -3.32 7.38
N THR A 178 26.05 -4.33 7.19
CA THR A 178 26.23 -5.01 5.89
C THR A 178 25.60 -6.39 5.97
N ILE A 179 24.56 -6.63 5.17
CA ILE A 179 23.96 -7.95 5.00
C ILE A 179 24.67 -8.67 3.86
N THR A 180 25.00 -9.95 4.06
CA THR A 180 25.66 -10.83 3.09
C THR A 180 24.77 -12.03 2.78
N LYS A 181 24.37 -12.14 1.51
CA LYS A 181 23.63 -13.27 0.95
C LYS A 181 23.81 -13.32 -0.57
N THR A 182 24.21 -14.46 -1.10
CA THR A 182 24.40 -14.67 -2.54
C THR A 182 23.13 -14.40 -3.32
N ASP A 183 23.26 -13.63 -4.41
CA ASP A 183 22.18 -13.28 -5.35
C ASP A 183 20.90 -12.82 -4.66
N HIS A 184 21.01 -11.83 -3.75
CA HIS A 184 19.87 -11.36 -2.96
C HIS A 184 18.79 -10.66 -3.81
N GLY A 185 19.15 -10.08 -4.97
CA GLY A 185 18.21 -9.52 -5.94
C GLY A 185 17.51 -8.21 -5.54
N TYR A 186 18.02 -7.51 -4.52
CA TYR A 186 17.41 -6.27 -3.98
C TYR A 186 18.06 -5.02 -4.56
N SER A 187 17.30 -3.92 -4.57
CA SER A 187 17.71 -2.62 -5.10
C SER A 187 17.84 -1.57 -3.99
N VAL A 188 18.62 -0.52 -4.26
CA VAL A 188 18.75 0.64 -3.36
C VAL A 188 17.42 1.40 -3.28
N GLY A 189 17.07 1.89 -2.09
CA GLY A 189 15.83 2.64 -1.81
C GLY A 189 14.62 1.77 -1.49
N ASP A 190 14.72 0.45 -1.68
CA ASP A 190 13.71 -0.49 -1.20
C ASP A 190 13.83 -0.68 0.32
N PHE A 191 12.73 -1.08 0.94
CA PHE A 191 12.62 -1.37 2.36
C PHE A 191 12.51 -2.87 2.60
N VAL A 192 13.22 -3.37 3.60
CA VAL A 192 13.24 -4.79 3.96
C VAL A 192 13.13 -4.96 5.47
N VAL A 193 12.25 -5.87 5.90
CA VAL A 193 12.20 -6.30 7.30
C VAL A 193 13.36 -7.23 7.57
N ILE A 194 14.17 -6.90 8.57
CA ILE A 194 15.32 -7.70 9.01
C ILE A 194 15.09 -8.11 10.46
N ASP A 195 15.28 -9.39 10.73
CA ASP A 195 15.28 -10.02 12.05
C ASP A 195 16.71 -10.50 12.36
N PHE A 196 17.35 -9.85 13.33
CA PHE A 196 18.69 -10.14 13.79
C PHE A 196 18.66 -11.24 14.85
N THR A 197 18.61 -12.48 14.38
CA THR A 197 18.58 -13.70 15.23
C THR A 197 19.80 -13.90 16.14
N ALA A 198 20.87 -13.14 15.94
CA ALA A 198 22.07 -13.12 16.78
C ALA A 198 22.72 -11.73 16.73
N GLY A 199 23.55 -11.42 17.74
CA GLY A 199 24.11 -10.08 17.93
C GLY A 199 23.14 -9.14 18.64
N SER A 200 23.53 -7.87 18.78
CA SER A 200 22.75 -6.87 19.52
C SER A 200 22.15 -5.79 18.60
N ALA A 201 22.05 -6.06 17.30
CA ALA A 201 21.35 -5.19 16.36
C ALA A 201 19.85 -5.27 16.61
N THR A 202 19.14 -4.17 16.36
CA THR A 202 17.69 -4.07 16.60
C THR A 202 16.92 -4.52 15.38
N ASP A 203 15.91 -5.38 15.55
CA ASP A 203 15.01 -5.75 14.45
C ASP A 203 14.26 -4.54 13.90
N GLY A 204 13.84 -4.62 12.65
CA GLY A 204 13.04 -3.53 12.08
C GLY A 204 12.91 -3.57 10.57
N ASN A 205 12.21 -2.58 10.05
CA ASN A 205 12.11 -2.31 8.63
C ASN A 205 13.17 -1.29 8.22
N TYR A 206 14.08 -1.69 7.35
CA TYR A 206 15.25 -0.92 6.98
C TYR A 206 15.23 -0.53 5.51
N GLU A 207 15.59 0.72 5.20
CA GLU A 207 15.88 1.15 3.84
C GLU A 207 17.26 0.63 3.40
N ILE A 208 17.31 0.03 2.22
CA ILE A 208 18.55 -0.42 1.58
C ILE A 208 19.30 0.81 1.04
N GLN A 209 20.41 1.12 1.69
CA GLN A 209 21.22 2.30 1.39
C GLN A 209 22.17 2.08 0.21
N THR A 210 22.80 0.92 0.14
CA THR A 210 23.70 0.57 -0.96
C THR A 210 23.60 -0.92 -1.29
N VAL A 211 23.87 -1.27 -2.55
CA VAL A 211 24.05 -2.65 -3.02
C VAL A 211 25.44 -2.74 -3.65
N PRO A 212 26.51 -2.96 -2.84
CA PRO A 212 27.88 -2.95 -3.37
C PRO A 212 28.13 -3.99 -4.47
N ASN A 213 27.39 -5.11 -4.43
CA ASN A 213 27.41 -6.18 -5.43
C ASN A 213 26.19 -7.09 -5.23
N ALA A 214 26.00 -8.09 -6.10
CA ALA A 214 24.87 -9.01 -6.06
C ALA A 214 24.76 -9.87 -4.78
N ASN A 215 25.78 -9.89 -3.92
CA ASN A 215 25.86 -10.73 -2.73
C ASN A 215 25.78 -9.95 -1.42
N THR A 216 25.72 -8.62 -1.47
CA THR A 216 25.72 -7.78 -0.26
C THR A 216 24.90 -6.51 -0.46
N PHE A 217 24.20 -6.10 0.59
CA PHE A 217 23.58 -4.78 0.67
C PHE A 217 23.80 -4.18 2.05
N THR A 218 23.69 -2.86 2.16
CA THR A 218 23.89 -2.15 3.44
C THR A 218 22.63 -1.42 3.87
N VAL A 219 22.41 -1.37 5.18
CA VAL A 219 21.37 -0.55 5.84
C VAL A 219 21.99 0.29 6.95
N THR A 220 21.25 1.27 7.45
CA THR A 220 21.70 2.15 8.54
C THR A 220 20.98 1.82 9.83
N ALA A 221 21.73 1.48 10.88
CA ALA A 221 21.23 1.32 12.24
C ALA A 221 20.99 2.67 12.92
N SER A 222 20.04 2.71 13.84
CA SER A 222 19.77 3.88 14.69
C SER A 222 20.86 4.14 15.74
N ALA A 223 21.61 3.09 16.11
CA ALA A 223 22.70 3.15 17.09
C ALA A 223 24.00 2.57 16.52
N SER A 224 25.12 3.10 17.00
CA SER A 224 26.47 2.62 16.64
C SER A 224 26.83 1.35 17.40
N ALA A 225 27.36 0.34 16.70
CA ALA A 225 27.87 -0.88 17.31
C ALA A 225 29.06 -1.47 16.54
N THR A 226 29.65 -2.52 17.08
CA THR A 226 30.66 -3.35 16.41
C THR A 226 30.25 -4.81 16.53
N ILE A 227 29.78 -5.38 15.42
CA ILE A 227 29.31 -6.76 15.35
C ILE A 227 30.13 -7.49 14.29
N SER A 228 30.67 -8.66 14.66
CA SER A 228 31.53 -9.46 13.79
C SER A 228 30.80 -9.99 12.56
N SER A 229 31.54 -10.18 11.47
CA SER A 229 31.03 -10.81 10.27
C SER A 229 30.59 -12.24 10.48
N GLY A 230 29.58 -12.66 9.71
CA GLY A 230 28.99 -13.98 9.81
C GLY A 230 27.93 -14.12 10.90
N THR A 231 27.52 -13.02 11.56
CA THR A 231 26.46 -13.07 12.57
C THR A 231 25.11 -13.32 11.90
N SER A 232 24.27 -14.20 12.44
CA SER A 232 23.05 -14.66 11.77
C SER A 232 21.92 -13.63 11.79
N CYS A 233 21.22 -13.50 10.67
CA CYS A 233 19.95 -12.78 10.56
C CYS A 233 19.02 -13.46 9.55
N THR A 234 17.76 -13.03 9.51
CA THR A 234 16.85 -13.30 8.39
C THR A 234 16.35 -11.98 7.82
N TYR A 235 15.98 -11.98 6.54
CA TYR A 235 15.34 -10.84 5.92
C TYR A 235 14.14 -11.27 5.08
N GLY A 236 13.12 -10.41 5.02
CA GLY A 236 11.90 -10.64 4.26
C GLY A 236 11.97 -10.13 2.82
N ALA A 237 10.85 -10.17 2.08
CA ALA A 237 10.74 -9.51 0.77
C ALA A 237 11.03 -8.00 0.87
N ASN A 238 11.69 -7.46 -0.15
CA ASN A 238 11.86 -6.01 -0.29
C ASN A 238 10.58 -5.39 -0.86
N PHE A 239 10.18 -4.24 -0.32
CA PHE A 239 9.10 -3.41 -0.85
C PHE A 239 9.69 -2.08 -1.31
N THR A 240 9.10 -1.47 -2.34
CA THR A 240 9.44 -0.09 -2.70
C THR A 240 9.23 0.85 -1.51
N GLN A 241 9.84 2.03 -1.53
CA GLN A 241 9.36 3.13 -0.69
C GLN A 241 7.86 3.35 -0.90
N PHE A 242 7.16 3.71 0.17
CA PHE A 242 5.77 4.15 0.08
C PHE A 242 5.66 5.39 -0.80
N ASN A 243 4.77 5.31 -1.80
CA ASN A 243 4.43 6.41 -2.68
C ASN A 243 2.95 6.78 -2.50
N THR A 244 2.59 8.03 -2.83
CA THR A 244 1.19 8.46 -2.82
C THR A 244 0.32 7.53 -3.65
N PHE A 245 -0.72 7.00 -3.03
CA PHE A 245 -1.66 6.11 -3.70
C PHE A 245 -2.63 6.93 -4.57
N ALA A 246 -2.43 6.80 -5.88
CA ALA A 246 -3.30 7.34 -6.90
C ALA A 246 -4.14 6.21 -7.53
N ASN A 247 -5.36 6.51 -7.95
CA ASN A 247 -6.18 5.52 -8.66
C ASN A 247 -5.54 5.23 -10.02
N GLY A 248 -5.27 3.95 -10.32
CA GLY A 248 -4.54 3.61 -11.54
C GLY A 248 -4.12 2.15 -11.65
N GLU A 249 -3.22 1.91 -12.60
CA GLU A 249 -2.62 0.60 -12.85
C GLU A 249 -1.35 0.41 -12.03
N TYR A 250 -1.27 -0.71 -11.33
CA TYR A 250 -0.09 -1.12 -10.58
C TYR A 250 0.27 -2.55 -10.97
N THR A 251 1.52 -2.78 -11.35
CA THR A 251 2.02 -4.13 -11.67
C THR A 251 2.96 -4.58 -10.56
N ALA A 252 2.52 -5.55 -9.78
CA ALA A 252 3.31 -6.15 -8.71
C ALA A 252 2.74 -7.51 -8.31
N ARG A 253 3.47 -8.25 -7.48
CA ARG A 253 2.95 -9.44 -6.79
C ARG A 253 2.26 -9.07 -5.48
N GLY A 254 2.93 -8.27 -4.66
CA GLY A 254 2.48 -7.92 -3.32
C GLY A 254 2.33 -6.41 -3.10
N PHE A 255 1.42 -6.04 -2.21
CA PHE A 255 1.10 -4.65 -1.88
C PHE A 255 1.01 -4.44 -0.38
N LYS A 256 1.50 -3.27 0.07
CA LYS A 256 1.29 -2.71 1.40
C LYS A 256 0.63 -1.35 1.28
N PHE A 257 -0.17 -0.99 2.26
CA PHE A 257 -0.86 0.30 2.31
C PHE A 257 -0.62 0.97 3.66
N LYS A 258 -0.47 2.29 3.62
CA LYS A 258 -0.22 3.11 4.81
C LYS A 258 -0.96 4.43 4.69
N CYS A 259 -1.60 4.87 5.75
CA CYS A 259 -2.12 6.22 5.88
C CYS A 259 -1.17 7.08 6.73
N GLU A 260 -0.90 8.29 6.29
CA GLU A 260 -0.18 9.32 7.06
C GLU A 260 -1.13 10.47 7.34
N LEU A 261 -1.17 10.89 8.60
CA LEU A 261 -2.01 11.98 9.11
C LEU A 261 -1.07 13.11 9.54
N GLU A 262 -1.46 14.34 9.26
CA GLU A 262 -0.72 15.56 9.55
C GLU A 262 -1.67 16.60 10.17
N SER A 263 -1.19 17.32 11.18
CA SER A 263 -1.84 18.52 11.71
C SER A 263 -0.82 19.63 11.92
N ASN A 264 -1.13 20.83 11.44
CA ASN A 264 -0.30 22.02 11.63
C ASN A 264 -0.84 22.93 12.74
N ASP A 265 -2.02 22.62 13.30
CA ASP A 265 -2.63 23.34 14.42
C ASP A 265 -2.86 22.37 15.59
N PRO A 266 -2.30 22.62 16.78
CA PRO A 266 -2.46 21.76 17.95
C PRO A 266 -3.92 21.59 18.43
N ALA A 267 -4.85 22.42 17.96
CA ALA A 267 -6.28 22.35 18.26
C ALA A 267 -7.10 21.56 17.24
N GLN A 268 -6.53 21.34 16.05
CA GLN A 268 -7.20 20.68 14.93
C GLN A 268 -6.68 19.26 14.76
N ASN A 269 -7.57 18.37 14.33
CA ASN A 269 -7.26 16.99 14.04
C ASN A 269 -7.95 16.56 12.73
N ILE A 270 -7.43 15.51 12.10
CA ILE A 270 -8.04 14.88 10.93
C ILE A 270 -8.74 13.59 11.36
N ASN A 271 -9.99 13.42 10.96
CA ASN A 271 -10.72 12.16 11.09
C ASN A 271 -10.68 11.43 9.75
N VAL A 272 -10.21 10.20 9.73
CA VAL A 272 -10.32 9.28 8.59
C VAL A 272 -11.43 8.28 8.87
N THR A 273 -12.60 8.47 8.24
CA THR A 273 -13.80 7.65 8.48
C THR A 273 -13.93 6.48 7.52
N GLU A 274 -13.37 6.58 6.31
CA GLU A 274 -13.27 5.46 5.40
C GLU A 274 -11.84 5.30 4.92
N LEU A 275 -11.29 4.09 5.08
CA LEU A 275 -9.92 3.77 4.68
C LEU A 275 -9.87 2.40 4.03
N GLY A 276 -9.39 2.33 2.80
CA GLY A 276 -9.31 1.07 2.08
C GLY A 276 -9.06 1.23 0.58
N PHE A 277 -9.30 0.15 -0.15
CA PHE A 277 -9.14 0.13 -1.60
C PHE A 277 -9.97 -0.99 -2.25
N GLU A 278 -10.16 -0.85 -3.55
CA GLU A 278 -10.69 -1.89 -4.43
C GLU A 278 -9.62 -2.24 -5.46
N ALA A 279 -9.31 -3.52 -5.59
CA ALA A 279 -8.44 -4.05 -6.63
C ALA A 279 -9.27 -4.81 -7.66
N SER A 280 -9.00 -4.53 -8.94
CA SER A 280 -9.65 -5.22 -10.05
C SER A 280 -8.68 -5.61 -11.15
N VAL A 281 -8.96 -6.71 -11.84
CA VAL A 281 -8.17 -7.18 -12.98
C VAL A 281 -8.93 -6.94 -14.27
N LYS A 282 -8.21 -6.54 -15.32
CA LYS A 282 -8.74 -6.49 -16.68
C LYS A 282 -8.86 -7.92 -17.20
N ARG A 283 -9.99 -8.23 -17.85
CA ARG A 283 -10.10 -9.48 -18.61
C ARG A 283 -9.09 -9.45 -19.75
N ARG A 284 -8.36 -10.53 -19.93
CA ARG A 284 -7.42 -10.70 -21.06
C ARG A 284 -7.64 -12.04 -21.74
N THR A 285 -7.40 -12.07 -23.04
CA THR A 285 -7.32 -13.30 -23.85
C THR A 285 -5.90 -13.40 -24.36
N GLU A 286 -5.27 -14.57 -24.21
CA GLU A 286 -3.96 -14.84 -24.79
C GLU A 286 -4.05 -15.98 -25.81
N THR A 287 -3.27 -15.87 -26.87
CA THR A 287 -3.16 -16.91 -27.91
C THR A 287 -1.74 -17.45 -27.89
N VAL A 288 -1.60 -18.77 -27.83
CA VAL A 288 -0.32 -19.45 -28.03
C VAL A 288 -0.10 -19.57 -29.53
N ASN A 289 0.83 -18.77 -30.07
CA ASN A 289 1.13 -18.72 -31.51
C ASN A 289 2.07 -19.85 -31.98
N THR A 290 2.46 -20.76 -31.11
CA THR A 290 3.26 -21.95 -31.47
C THR A 290 2.34 -23.09 -31.91
N SER A 291 2.73 -23.79 -32.98
CA SER A 291 1.97 -24.93 -33.47
C SER A 291 2.01 -26.07 -32.45
N ILE A 292 0.85 -26.46 -31.91
CA ILE A 292 0.73 -27.64 -31.05
C ILE A 292 0.34 -28.83 -31.92
N ALA A 293 1.26 -29.76 -32.15
CA ALA A 293 1.02 -30.95 -32.96
C ALA A 293 -0.07 -31.85 -32.33
N SER A 294 -1.06 -32.26 -33.13
CA SER A 294 -2.11 -33.20 -32.72
C SER A 294 -1.55 -34.58 -32.38
N GLY A 295 -2.11 -35.26 -31.38
CA GLY A 295 -1.72 -36.62 -30.98
C GLY A 295 -2.68 -37.22 -29.96
N THR A 296 -2.41 -38.45 -29.52
CA THR A 296 -3.27 -39.21 -28.59
C THR A 296 -3.02 -38.91 -27.10
N SER A 297 -1.95 -38.18 -26.78
CA SER A 297 -1.62 -37.75 -25.41
C SER A 297 -2.16 -36.36 -25.09
N ALA A 298 -2.45 -36.10 -23.82
CA ALA A 298 -2.77 -34.77 -23.32
C ALA A 298 -1.66 -33.76 -23.67
N LYS A 299 -2.06 -32.54 -24.05
CA LYS A 299 -1.15 -31.44 -24.38
C LYS A 299 -1.31 -30.35 -23.32
N THR A 300 -0.18 -29.92 -22.76
CA THR A 300 -0.16 -28.77 -21.84
C THR A 300 0.02 -27.49 -22.67
N VAL A 301 -0.89 -26.54 -22.49
CA VAL A 301 -0.77 -25.18 -23.04
C VAL A 301 -0.21 -24.28 -21.94
N THR A 302 1.01 -23.79 -22.12
CA THR A 302 1.66 -22.87 -21.18
C THR A 302 1.59 -21.45 -21.70
N PHE A 303 1.17 -20.53 -20.84
CA PHE A 303 1.17 -19.09 -21.11
C PHE A 303 2.38 -18.46 -20.40
N ALA A 304 2.95 -17.41 -21.00
CA ALA A 304 4.09 -16.70 -20.42
C ALA A 304 3.70 -16.00 -19.11
N ASN A 305 2.48 -15.44 -19.06
CA ASN A 305 1.92 -14.81 -17.89
C ASN A 305 0.78 -15.66 -17.33
N PRO A 306 0.71 -15.86 -16.00
CA PRO A 306 -0.37 -16.62 -15.38
C PRO A 306 -1.70 -15.88 -15.51
N PHE A 307 -2.79 -16.61 -15.71
CA PHE A 307 -4.14 -16.05 -15.56
C PHE A 307 -4.50 -15.98 -14.08
N PHE A 308 -5.25 -14.96 -13.70
CA PHE A 308 -5.79 -14.88 -12.35
C PHE A 308 -6.86 -15.96 -12.17
N THR A 309 -6.69 -16.83 -11.18
CA THR A 309 -7.57 -17.99 -10.93
C THR A 309 -8.51 -17.81 -9.73
N GLY A 310 -8.61 -16.60 -9.17
CA GLY A 310 -9.54 -16.31 -8.06
C GLY A 310 -8.99 -16.54 -6.65
N THR A 311 -7.67 -16.71 -6.48
CA THR A 311 -7.03 -17.08 -5.21
C THR A 311 -6.17 -15.97 -4.60
N GLY A 312 -6.38 -14.70 -4.96
CA GLY A 312 -5.71 -13.61 -4.26
C GLY A 312 -6.14 -13.64 -2.80
N SER A 313 -5.24 -14.02 -1.89
CA SER A 313 -5.50 -14.03 -0.45
C SER A 313 -5.01 -12.71 0.11
N LEU A 314 -5.74 -12.17 1.07
CA LEU A 314 -5.11 -11.33 2.09
C LEU A 314 -4.20 -12.26 2.90
N GLY A 315 -2.92 -11.92 2.97
CA GLY A 315 -1.92 -12.63 3.76
C GLY A 315 -1.76 -11.98 5.12
#